data_AF-A0A1Z4NBL8-F1
#
_entry.id   AF-A0A1Z4NBL8-F1
#
_cell.length_a   1.000
_cell.length_b   1.000
_cell.length_c   1.000
_cell.angle_alpha   90.00
_cell.angle_beta   90.00
_cell.angle_gamma   90.00
#
_symmetry.space_group_name_H-M   'P 1'
#
loop_
_entity.id
_entity.type
_entity.pdbx_description
1 polymer ?
#
loop_
_entity_poly.entity_id
_entity_poly.type
_entity_poly.pdbx_seq_one_letter_code
_entity_poly.pdbx_strand_id
1 'polypeptide(L)'
;MSSTTSPLLMVPLDLEIHSRARHLAAQQSTVEKGKRVYLNALAVYAVHSYLKWLQIPTNFQESDCWNPVKAALSNAADLVIPNVGTLECRPVLPQETVILLPSTSENRIGYVAIQFQESLDSVQLLGFAPAFDEVNLPAQLEVSQLQPIDALIEQITRLEEAIAFLQTDDSVAVQVRSVLDNKPLSEIVAQFELLYRTVDEFEWRYAGGEILAGDTLAVGATRETIQQDDSELQDLAQMLLEKLAEIWGDVA
;
A
#
# COMPACT_ATOMS: atom_id res chain seq x y z
N MET A 1 -17.49 -18.70 21.41
CA MET A 1 -16.43 -18.02 20.64
C MET A 1 -16.66 -16.54 20.84
N SER A 2 -15.83 -15.91 21.67
CA SER A 2 -15.98 -14.51 22.03
C SER A 2 -15.47 -13.67 20.87
N SER A 3 -16.38 -13.12 20.08
CA SER A 3 -16.05 -12.10 19.08
C SER A 3 -15.51 -10.89 19.82
N THR A 4 -14.19 -10.76 19.90
CA THR A 4 -13.55 -9.50 20.29
C THR A 4 -13.86 -8.51 19.17
N THR A 5 -14.93 -7.74 19.36
CA THR A 5 -15.20 -6.56 18.53
C THR A 5 -14.05 -5.59 18.76
N SER A 6 -13.16 -5.46 17.78
CA SER A 6 -12.13 -4.42 17.80
C SER A 6 -12.80 -3.06 18.01
N PRO A 7 -12.25 -2.19 18.88
CA PRO A 7 -12.84 -0.88 19.13
C PRO A 7 -12.94 -0.10 17.81
N LEU A 8 -14.08 0.57 17.62
CA LEU A 8 -14.31 1.40 16.43
C LEU A 8 -13.33 2.58 16.44
N LEU A 9 -12.48 2.67 15.42
CA LEU A 9 -11.58 3.81 15.25
C LEU A 9 -12.28 4.91 14.45
N MET A 10 -12.68 5.96 15.17
CA MET A 10 -13.41 7.10 14.60
C MET A 10 -12.49 8.29 14.38
N VAL A 11 -12.55 8.88 13.20
CA VAL A 11 -11.81 10.09 12.83
C VAL A 11 -12.80 11.24 12.57
N PRO A 12 -12.74 12.34 13.34
CA PRO A 12 -13.59 13.50 13.10
C PRO A 12 -13.19 14.22 11.81
N LEU A 13 -14.19 14.74 11.10
CA LEU A 13 -14.03 15.58 9.91
C LEU A 13 -14.40 17.02 10.28
N ASP A 14 -13.43 17.92 10.21
CA ASP A 14 -13.64 19.32 10.55
C ASP A 14 -14.23 20.14 9.40
N LEU A 15 -14.69 21.35 9.73
CA LEU A 15 -15.28 22.26 8.75
C LEU A 15 -14.31 22.71 7.66
N GLU A 16 -13.00 22.77 7.98
CA GLU A 16 -11.98 23.21 7.05
C GLU A 16 -11.81 22.17 5.93
N ILE A 17 -11.71 20.89 6.27
CA ILE A 17 -11.58 19.83 5.27
C ILE A 17 -12.85 19.71 4.42
N HIS A 18 -14.02 19.88 5.02
CA HIS A 18 -15.28 19.93 4.26
C HIS A 18 -15.33 21.10 3.27
N SER A 19 -14.80 22.26 3.65
CA SER A 19 -14.72 23.41 2.74
C SER A 19 -13.79 23.13 1.57
N ARG A 20 -12.61 22.58 1.85
CA ARG A 20 -11.60 22.24 0.84
C ARG A 20 -12.10 21.18 -0.14
N ALA A 21 -12.68 20.10 0.36
CA ALA A 21 -13.25 19.03 -0.46
C ALA A 21 -14.41 19.54 -1.34
N ARG A 22 -15.27 20.44 -0.81
CA ARG A 22 -16.35 21.07 -1.60
C ARG A 22 -15.81 21.93 -2.73
N HIS A 23 -14.76 22.70 -2.48
CA HIS A 23 -14.13 23.53 -3.50
C HIS A 23 -13.58 22.69 -4.66
N LEU A 24 -12.95 21.56 -4.35
CA LEU A 24 -12.45 20.63 -5.35
C LEU A 24 -13.59 19.94 -6.13
N ALA A 25 -14.64 19.53 -5.43
CA ALA A 25 -15.83 18.91 -6.02
C ALA A 25 -16.57 19.84 -7.00
N ALA A 26 -16.60 21.15 -6.71
CA ALA A 26 -17.25 22.16 -7.56
C ALA A 26 -16.53 22.36 -8.91
N GLN A 27 -15.27 21.94 -9.02
CA GLN A 27 -14.49 22.03 -10.26
C GLN A 27 -14.73 20.85 -11.21
N GLN A 28 -15.54 19.87 -10.79
CA GLN A 28 -15.79 18.66 -11.57
C GLN A 28 -16.90 18.86 -12.60
N SER A 29 -16.78 18.20 -13.75
CA SER A 29 -17.70 18.38 -14.88
C SER A 29 -19.10 17.80 -14.67
N THR A 30 -19.28 16.93 -13.67
CA THR A 30 -20.57 16.34 -13.33
C THR A 30 -20.77 16.28 -11.82
N VAL A 31 -22.03 16.28 -11.37
CA VAL A 31 -22.40 16.13 -9.95
C VAL A 31 -21.86 14.82 -9.37
N GLU A 32 -21.93 13.74 -10.14
CA GLU A 32 -21.44 12.42 -9.73
C GLU A 32 -19.93 12.43 -9.48
N LYS A 33 -19.15 13.01 -10.41
CA LYS A 33 -17.70 13.19 -10.23
C LYS A 33 -17.39 14.08 -9.04
N GLY A 34 -18.13 15.17 -8.86
CA GLY A 34 -18.01 16.06 -7.71
C GLY A 34 -18.21 15.33 -6.39
N LYS A 35 -19.28 14.53 -6.26
CA LYS A 35 -19.53 13.72 -5.06
C LYS A 35 -18.40 12.74 -4.77
N ARG A 36 -17.91 12.05 -5.80
CA ARG A 36 -16.84 11.08 -5.66
C ARG A 36 -15.54 11.73 -5.19
N VAL A 37 -15.12 12.82 -5.84
CA VAL A 37 -13.91 13.57 -5.48
C VAL A 37 -14.02 14.16 -4.07
N TYR A 38 -15.21 14.62 -3.68
CA TYR A 38 -15.49 15.07 -2.31
C TYR A 38 -15.23 13.96 -1.28
N LEU A 39 -15.77 12.76 -1.49
CA LEU A 39 -15.61 11.63 -0.57
C LEU A 39 -14.16 11.14 -0.52
N ASN A 40 -13.48 11.05 -1.67
CA ASN A 40 -12.07 10.66 -1.72
C ASN A 40 -11.19 11.63 -0.91
N ALA A 41 -11.40 12.94 -1.07
CA ALA A 41 -10.65 13.96 -0.35
C ALA A 41 -10.82 13.85 1.17
N LEU A 42 -12.04 13.59 1.64
CA LEU A 42 -12.33 13.35 3.07
C LEU A 42 -11.72 12.03 3.57
N ALA A 43 -11.76 10.98 2.75
CA ALA A 43 -11.17 9.68 3.08
C ALA A 43 -9.64 9.79 3.24
N VAL A 44 -8.96 10.46 2.30
CA VAL A 44 -7.52 10.74 2.37
C VAL A 44 -7.17 11.56 3.62
N TYR A 45 -7.98 12.56 3.96
CA TYR A 45 -7.80 13.34 5.19
C TYR A 45 -7.94 12.49 6.45
N ALA A 46 -8.90 11.57 6.48
CA ALA A 46 -9.10 10.72 7.65
C ALA A 46 -7.89 9.82 7.92
N VAL A 47 -7.36 9.17 6.88
CA VAL A 47 -6.15 8.35 6.99
C VAL A 47 -4.94 9.21 7.35
N HIS A 48 -4.78 10.39 6.73
CA HIS A 48 -3.74 11.35 7.11
C HIS A 48 -3.82 11.72 8.60
N SER A 49 -5.02 12.03 9.10
CA SER A 49 -5.24 12.43 10.49
C SER A 49 -4.88 11.31 11.46
N TYR A 50 -5.28 10.07 11.13
CA TYR A 50 -4.91 8.89 11.91
C TYR A 50 -3.39 8.69 11.97
N LEU A 51 -2.70 8.68 10.81
CA LEU A 51 -1.25 8.53 10.75
C LEU A 51 -0.53 9.68 11.47
N LYS A 52 -1.05 10.91 11.37
CA LYS A 52 -0.55 12.07 12.11
C LYS A 52 -0.67 11.90 13.63
N TRP A 53 -1.73 11.27 14.14
CA TRP A 53 -1.84 10.97 15.58
C TRP A 53 -0.74 10.01 16.05
N LEU A 54 -0.32 9.11 15.17
CA LEU A 54 0.78 8.16 15.38
C LEU A 54 2.16 8.73 15.03
N GLN A 55 2.24 10.02 14.68
CA GLN A 55 3.48 10.70 14.27
C GLN A 55 4.13 10.13 12.99
N ILE A 56 3.35 9.45 12.15
CA ILE A 56 3.79 8.97 10.84
C ILE A 56 3.61 10.11 9.82
N PRO A 57 4.69 10.59 9.17
CA PRO A 57 4.61 11.69 8.22
C PRO A 57 3.92 11.25 6.91
N THR A 58 3.15 12.14 6.30
CA THR A 58 2.51 11.90 4.99
C THR A 58 2.55 13.15 4.12
N ASN A 59 2.64 12.98 2.80
CA ASN A 59 2.59 14.07 1.83
C ASN A 59 1.15 14.48 1.48
N PHE A 60 0.35 14.75 2.51
CA PHE A 60 -1.09 15.01 2.37
C PHE A 60 -1.41 16.18 1.43
N GLN A 61 -0.59 17.25 1.45
CA GLN A 61 -0.83 18.43 0.62
C GLN A 61 -0.52 18.20 -0.86
N GLU A 62 0.32 17.20 -1.15
CA GLU A 62 0.82 16.90 -2.49
C GLU A 62 0.10 15.70 -3.14
N SER A 63 -0.77 15.00 -2.40
CA SER A 63 -1.61 13.92 -2.92
C SER A 63 -2.35 14.33 -4.19
N ASP A 64 -2.42 13.40 -5.15
CA ASP A 64 -3.02 13.66 -6.47
C ASP A 64 -4.52 13.93 -6.37
N CYS A 65 -5.17 13.46 -5.31
CA CYS A 65 -6.54 13.80 -4.98
C CYS A 65 -6.79 15.31 -4.87
N TRP A 66 -5.79 16.15 -4.55
CA TRP A 66 -5.94 17.61 -4.47
C TRP A 66 -5.72 18.33 -5.79
N ASN A 67 -5.24 17.64 -6.83
CA ASN A 67 -5.10 18.21 -8.16
C ASN A 67 -6.43 18.05 -8.94
N PRO A 68 -7.10 19.13 -9.33
CA PRO A 68 -8.41 19.05 -9.98
C PRO A 68 -8.43 18.21 -11.26
N VAL A 69 -7.35 18.25 -12.05
CA VAL A 69 -7.23 17.50 -13.30
C VAL A 69 -7.02 16.02 -13.01
N LYS A 70 -6.11 15.67 -12.10
CA LYS A 70 -5.84 14.27 -11.75
C LYS A 70 -7.06 13.64 -11.07
N ALA A 71 -7.64 14.32 -10.08
CA ALA A 71 -8.87 13.87 -9.40
C ALA A 71 -10.02 13.61 -10.39
N ALA A 72 -10.15 14.42 -11.44
CA ALA A 72 -11.17 14.24 -12.48
C ALA A 72 -10.94 13.02 -13.39
N LEU A 73 -9.69 12.64 -13.61
CA LEU A 73 -9.28 11.60 -14.57
C LEU A 73 -9.11 10.21 -13.92
N SER A 74 -8.49 10.13 -12.74
CA SER A 74 -8.05 8.85 -12.16
C SER A 74 -8.87 8.39 -10.96
N ASN A 75 -9.90 9.14 -10.53
CA ASN A 75 -10.61 8.85 -9.27
C ASN A 75 -9.64 8.68 -8.08
N ALA A 76 -8.58 9.50 -8.04
CA ALA A 76 -7.51 9.38 -7.08
C ALA A 76 -8.00 9.54 -5.64
N ALA A 77 -7.53 8.66 -4.77
CA ALA A 77 -7.66 8.75 -3.31
C ALA A 77 -6.34 8.31 -2.65
N ASP A 78 -5.23 8.73 -3.22
CA ASP A 78 -3.88 8.37 -2.83
C ASP A 78 -3.38 9.18 -1.62
N LEU A 79 -2.64 8.52 -0.74
CA LEU A 79 -1.89 9.15 0.34
C LEU A 79 -0.47 8.61 0.34
N VAL A 80 0.48 9.47 0.01
CA VAL A 80 1.91 9.13 -0.03
C VAL A 80 2.51 9.20 1.37
N ILE A 81 3.18 8.13 1.77
CA ILE A 81 4.09 8.08 2.93
C ILE A 81 5.51 8.21 2.38
N PRO A 82 6.22 9.32 2.68
CA PRO A 82 7.53 9.61 2.09
C PRO A 82 8.52 8.47 2.28
N ASN A 83 9.22 8.12 1.20
CA ASN A 83 10.20 7.03 1.14
C ASN A 83 9.67 5.62 1.38
N VAL A 84 8.38 5.44 1.71
CA VAL A 84 7.77 4.13 1.98
C VAL A 84 6.89 3.68 0.83
N GLY A 85 5.95 4.53 0.38
CA GLY A 85 5.05 4.20 -0.73
C GLY A 85 3.69 4.87 -0.62
N THR A 86 2.69 4.35 -1.35
CA THR A 86 1.37 4.99 -1.47
C THR A 86 0.25 4.13 -0.90
N LEU A 87 -0.62 4.71 -0.09
CA LEU A 87 -1.89 4.12 0.33
C LEU A 87 -3.02 4.58 -0.58
N GLU A 88 -3.97 3.68 -0.85
CA GLU A 88 -5.23 4.02 -1.51
C GLU A 88 -6.37 4.06 -0.47
N CYS A 89 -6.96 5.23 -0.29
CA CYS A 89 -8.02 5.48 0.69
C CYS A 89 -9.40 5.24 0.05
N ARG A 90 -10.03 4.11 0.34
CA ARG A 90 -11.29 3.69 -0.28
C ARG A 90 -12.50 4.11 0.57
N PRO A 91 -13.29 5.12 0.13
CA PRO A 91 -14.54 5.44 0.80
C PRO A 91 -15.55 4.29 0.63
N VAL A 92 -16.28 3.98 1.70
CA VAL A 92 -17.33 2.96 1.77
C VAL A 92 -18.61 3.63 2.23
N LEU A 93 -19.68 3.51 1.45
CA LEU A 93 -20.99 4.04 1.84
C LEU A 93 -21.62 3.17 2.94
N PRO A 94 -22.59 3.72 3.70
CA PRO A 94 -23.42 2.90 4.57
C PRO A 94 -23.99 1.70 3.80
N GLN A 95 -24.00 0.53 4.44
CA GLN A 95 -24.48 -0.75 3.89
C GLN A 95 -23.63 -1.38 2.76
N GLU A 96 -22.60 -0.72 2.23
CA GLU A 96 -21.65 -1.38 1.33
C GLU A 96 -20.79 -2.37 2.10
N THR A 97 -20.64 -3.59 1.56
CA THR A 97 -19.82 -4.66 2.14
C THR A 97 -18.58 -4.96 1.31
N VAL A 98 -18.39 -4.26 0.18
CA VAL A 98 -17.26 -4.44 -0.74
C VAL A 98 -16.61 -3.10 -1.04
N ILE A 99 -15.30 -3.12 -1.24
CA ILE A 99 -14.55 -2.01 -1.83
C ILE A 99 -14.12 -2.38 -3.24
N LEU A 100 -14.27 -1.46 -4.18
CA LEU A 100 -13.73 -1.61 -5.53
C LEU A 100 -12.24 -1.27 -5.50
N LEU A 101 -11.39 -2.09 -6.12
CA LEU A 101 -9.97 -1.79 -6.25
C LEU A 101 -9.69 -1.13 -7.61
N PRO A 102 -8.73 -0.19 -7.70
CA PRO A 102 -8.30 0.37 -8.98
C PRO A 102 -7.63 -0.71 -9.84
N SER A 103 -7.69 -0.59 -11.16
CA SER A 103 -7.13 -1.58 -12.10
C SER A 103 -5.60 -1.58 -12.21
N THR A 104 -4.92 -0.62 -11.58
CA THR A 104 -3.45 -0.53 -11.52
C THR A 104 -3.03 -0.39 -10.07
N SER A 105 -1.85 -0.90 -9.68
CA SER A 105 -1.36 -0.92 -8.30
C SER A 105 0.07 -0.38 -8.13
N GLU A 106 0.57 0.37 -9.12
CA GLU A 106 1.95 0.90 -9.12
C GLU A 106 2.33 1.59 -7.81
N ASN A 107 3.40 1.09 -7.18
CA ASN A 107 3.99 1.60 -5.93
C ASN A 107 2.99 1.77 -4.77
N ARG A 108 1.90 0.97 -4.76
CA ARG A 108 0.98 0.92 -3.64
C ARG A 108 1.45 -0.09 -2.61
N ILE A 109 1.38 0.31 -1.35
CA ILE A 109 1.68 -0.56 -0.22
C ILE A 109 0.41 -1.17 0.38
N GLY A 110 -0.76 -0.58 0.09
CA GLY A 110 -2.04 -1.16 0.46
C GLY A 110 -3.23 -0.21 0.32
N TYR A 111 -4.34 -0.65 0.89
CA TYR A 111 -5.67 -0.06 0.80
C TYR A 111 -6.25 0.12 2.20
N VAL A 112 -6.82 1.29 2.46
CA VAL A 112 -7.53 1.56 3.72
C VAL A 112 -8.99 1.78 3.39
N ALA A 113 -9.91 1.08 4.06
CA ALA A 113 -11.35 1.26 3.85
C ALA A 113 -11.92 2.19 4.93
N ILE A 114 -12.72 3.18 4.50
CA ILE A 114 -13.22 4.25 5.36
C ILE A 114 -14.73 4.39 5.18
N GLN A 115 -15.50 4.13 6.24
CA GLN A 115 -16.96 4.30 6.21
C GLN A 115 -17.37 5.67 6.75
N PHE A 116 -18.25 6.34 6.01
CA PHE A 116 -18.82 7.61 6.43
C PHE A 116 -20.04 7.42 7.33
N GLN A 117 -20.11 8.21 8.40
CA GLN A 117 -21.34 8.34 9.19
C GLN A 117 -22.39 9.17 8.43
N GLU A 118 -23.67 8.97 8.72
CA GLU A 118 -24.77 9.68 8.05
C GLU A 118 -24.66 11.21 8.18
N SER A 119 -24.15 11.70 9.32
CA SER A 119 -23.89 13.11 9.60
C SER A 119 -22.73 13.71 8.79
N LEU A 120 -21.87 12.87 8.21
CA LEU A 120 -20.61 13.22 7.54
C LEU A 120 -19.61 14.01 8.40
N ASP A 121 -19.82 14.11 9.72
CA ASP A 121 -18.92 14.81 10.66
C ASP A 121 -17.77 13.93 11.16
N SER A 122 -17.80 12.64 10.82
CA SER A 122 -16.82 11.65 11.21
C SER A 122 -16.87 10.45 10.29
N VAL A 123 -15.77 9.71 10.29
CA VAL A 123 -15.64 8.44 9.57
C VAL A 123 -15.11 7.36 10.50
N GLN A 124 -15.40 6.12 10.16
CA GLN A 124 -14.79 4.95 10.77
C GLN A 124 -13.71 4.40 9.84
N LEU A 125 -12.51 4.15 10.36
CA LEU A 125 -11.53 3.31 9.66
C LEU A 125 -11.92 1.85 9.86
N LEU A 126 -12.40 1.21 8.78
CA LEU A 126 -12.91 -0.17 8.84
C LEU A 126 -11.78 -1.19 8.96
N GLY A 127 -10.65 -0.90 8.33
CA GLY A 127 -9.49 -1.77 8.33
C GLY A 127 -8.56 -1.52 7.15
N PHE A 128 -7.64 -2.45 6.98
CA PHE A 128 -6.52 -2.38 6.06
C PHE A 128 -6.43 -3.63 5.18
N ALA A 129 -5.94 -3.49 3.95
CA ALA A 129 -5.50 -4.61 3.14
C ALA A 129 -4.15 -4.27 2.50
N PRO A 130 -3.14 -5.15 2.59
CA PRO A 130 -1.86 -4.92 1.93
C PRO A 130 -2.02 -4.94 0.40
N ALA A 131 -0.99 -4.48 -0.29
CA ALA A 131 -0.94 -4.58 -1.75
C ALA A 131 -1.06 -6.04 -2.21
N PHE A 132 -1.66 -6.22 -3.39
CA PHE A 132 -1.77 -7.51 -4.07
C PHE A 132 -0.74 -7.60 -5.19
N ASP A 133 -0.46 -8.83 -5.61
CA ASP A 133 0.25 -9.09 -6.85
C ASP A 133 -0.50 -8.48 -8.04
N GLU A 134 0.21 -7.78 -8.93
CA GLU A 134 -0.36 -7.08 -10.09
C GLU A 134 -1.06 -8.06 -11.05
N VAL A 135 -0.54 -9.29 -11.18
CA VAL A 135 -1.11 -10.33 -12.05
C VAL A 135 -2.45 -10.84 -11.52
N ASN A 136 -2.59 -10.87 -10.19
CA ASN A 136 -3.72 -11.46 -9.48
C ASN A 136 -4.53 -10.42 -8.69
N LEU A 137 -4.55 -9.17 -9.16
CA LEU A 137 -5.26 -8.08 -8.49
C LEU A 137 -6.78 -8.29 -8.56
N PRO A 138 -7.47 -8.47 -7.42
CA PRO A 138 -8.92 -8.63 -7.43
C PRO A 138 -9.60 -7.31 -7.81
N ALA A 139 -10.72 -7.38 -8.54
CA ALA A 139 -11.50 -6.18 -8.88
C ALA A 139 -12.23 -5.58 -7.66
N GLN A 140 -12.51 -6.41 -6.66
CA GLN A 140 -13.22 -6.04 -5.44
C GLN A 140 -12.71 -6.84 -4.25
N LEU A 141 -12.80 -6.25 -3.06
CA LEU A 141 -12.44 -6.87 -1.78
C LEU A 141 -13.61 -6.74 -0.80
N GLU A 142 -13.95 -7.82 -0.10
CA GLU A 142 -14.97 -7.78 0.94
C GLU A 142 -14.44 -7.05 2.19
N VAL A 143 -15.25 -6.19 2.78
CA VAL A 143 -14.91 -5.48 4.02
C VAL A 143 -14.57 -6.44 5.16
N SER A 144 -15.18 -7.63 5.19
CA SER A 144 -14.90 -8.67 6.18
C SER A 144 -13.50 -9.30 6.05
N GLN A 145 -12.82 -9.10 4.91
CA GLN A 145 -11.45 -9.58 4.67
C GLN A 145 -10.38 -8.56 5.08
N LEU A 146 -10.79 -7.36 5.48
CA LEU A 146 -9.86 -6.34 5.94
C LEU A 146 -9.19 -6.79 7.24
N GLN A 147 -7.88 -6.60 7.29
CA GLN A 147 -7.10 -6.71 8.50
C GLN A 147 -7.44 -5.55 9.44
N PRO A 148 -7.22 -5.70 10.76
CA PRO A 148 -7.26 -4.59 11.69
C PRO A 148 -6.38 -3.43 11.20
N ILE A 149 -6.79 -2.20 11.49
CA ILE A 149 -6.05 -1.01 11.05
C ILE A 149 -4.61 -0.96 11.59
N ASP A 150 -4.33 -1.63 12.72
CA ASP A 150 -2.98 -1.73 13.30
C ASP A 150 -2.01 -2.52 12.40
N ALA A 151 -2.51 -3.43 11.56
CA ALA A 151 -1.69 -4.16 10.58
C ALA A 151 -1.04 -3.23 9.54
N LEU A 152 -1.65 -2.07 9.26
CA LEU A 152 -1.02 -1.02 8.45
C LEU A 152 0.27 -0.51 9.11
N ILE A 153 0.26 -0.34 10.43
CA ILE A 153 1.39 0.22 11.18
C ILE A 153 2.53 -0.81 11.24
N GLU A 154 2.18 -2.08 11.43
CA GLU A 154 3.14 -3.19 11.33
C GLU A 154 3.80 -3.22 9.94
N GLN A 155 3.01 -3.11 8.86
CA GLN A 155 3.57 -3.10 7.51
C GLN A 155 4.45 -1.87 7.25
N ILE A 156 4.01 -0.66 7.63
CA ILE A 156 4.84 0.55 7.47
C ILE A 156 6.19 0.36 8.17
N THR A 157 6.19 -0.16 9.41
CA THR A 157 7.42 -0.41 10.17
C THR A 157 8.33 -1.38 9.45
N ARG A 158 7.80 -2.52 8.97
CA ARG A 158 8.56 -3.51 8.20
C ARG A 158 9.21 -2.92 6.95
N LEU A 159 8.45 -2.10 6.21
CA LEU A 159 8.96 -1.43 5.02
C LEU A 159 10.07 -0.44 5.37
N GLU A 160 9.90 0.39 6.41
CA GLU A 160 10.91 1.34 6.87
C GLU A 160 12.22 0.65 7.30
N GLU A 161 12.13 -0.45 8.06
CA GLU A 161 13.29 -1.22 8.52
C GLU A 161 14.04 -1.87 7.35
N ALA A 162 13.32 -2.44 6.39
CA ALA A 162 13.89 -3.04 5.19
C ALA A 162 14.55 -1.98 4.29
N ILE A 163 13.94 -0.79 4.14
CA ILE A 163 14.55 0.35 3.44
C ILE A 163 15.84 0.77 4.15
N ALA A 164 15.82 0.87 5.48
CA ALA A 164 17.00 1.23 6.26
C ALA A 164 18.12 0.20 6.09
N PHE A 165 17.80 -1.10 6.09
CA PHE A 165 18.76 -2.17 5.80
C PHE A 165 19.36 -2.02 4.40
N LEU A 166 18.53 -1.80 3.37
CA LEU A 166 18.99 -1.57 2.01
C LEU A 166 19.77 -0.27 1.83
N GLN A 167 19.93 0.58 2.84
CA GLN A 167 20.83 1.74 2.79
C GLN A 167 22.19 1.48 3.45
N THR A 168 22.37 0.33 4.11
CA THR A 168 23.63 -0.03 4.78
C THR A 168 24.71 -0.50 3.80
N ASP A 169 25.93 -0.65 4.31
CA ASP A 169 27.07 -1.24 3.60
C ASP A 169 27.14 -2.78 3.71
N ASP A 170 26.07 -3.44 4.15
CA ASP A 170 25.98 -4.91 4.11
C ASP A 170 26.18 -5.41 2.67
N SER A 171 26.94 -6.49 2.49
CA SER A 171 27.29 -6.99 1.15
C SER A 171 26.06 -7.35 0.31
N VAL A 172 25.00 -7.88 0.94
CA VAL A 172 23.74 -8.20 0.24
C VAL A 172 23.03 -6.92 -0.15
N ALA A 173 22.91 -5.95 0.75
CA ALA A 173 22.29 -4.67 0.47
C ALA A 173 22.99 -3.92 -0.68
N VAL A 174 24.33 -3.90 -0.68
CA VAL A 174 25.14 -3.28 -1.75
C VAL A 174 24.90 -3.97 -3.10
N GLN A 175 24.87 -5.30 -3.12
CA GLN A 175 24.63 -6.05 -4.36
C GLN A 175 23.22 -5.81 -4.90
N VAL A 176 22.19 -5.85 -4.05
CA VAL A 176 20.80 -5.57 -4.46
C VAL A 176 20.66 -4.17 -5.05
N ARG A 177 21.24 -3.16 -4.39
CA ARG A 177 21.26 -1.78 -4.92
C ARG A 177 21.99 -1.66 -6.26
N SER A 178 23.03 -2.48 -6.47
CA SER A 178 23.77 -2.49 -7.74
C SER A 178 23.00 -3.17 -8.86
N VAL A 179 22.20 -4.19 -8.56
CA VAL A 179 21.38 -4.92 -9.55
C VAL A 179 20.18 -4.07 -9.97
N LEU A 180 19.54 -3.38 -9.02
CA LEU A 180 18.32 -2.59 -9.24
C LEU A 180 18.60 -1.09 -9.14
N ASP A 181 19.71 -0.63 -9.72
CA ASP A 181 20.22 0.75 -9.59
C ASP A 181 19.26 1.84 -10.10
N ASN A 182 18.35 1.47 -11.00
CA ASN A 182 17.35 2.32 -11.62
C ASN A 182 16.00 2.33 -10.89
N LYS A 183 15.81 1.48 -9.87
CA LYS A 183 14.56 1.39 -9.11
C LYS A 183 14.66 2.10 -7.76
N PRO A 184 13.58 2.76 -7.29
CA PRO A 184 13.57 3.33 -5.96
C PRO A 184 13.55 2.21 -4.91
N LEU A 185 14.28 2.39 -3.80
CA LEU A 185 14.35 1.39 -2.72
C LEU A 185 12.97 1.00 -2.19
N SER A 186 12.03 1.94 -2.12
CA SER A 186 10.66 1.69 -1.69
C SER A 186 9.93 0.67 -2.57
N GLU A 187 10.15 0.71 -3.88
CA GLU A 187 9.54 -0.25 -4.81
C GLU A 187 10.15 -1.63 -4.64
N ILE A 188 11.48 -1.70 -4.51
CA ILE A 188 12.20 -2.96 -4.27
C ILE A 188 11.68 -3.61 -2.98
N VAL A 189 11.67 -2.85 -1.89
CA VAL A 189 11.23 -3.35 -0.58
C VAL A 189 9.75 -3.75 -0.60
N ALA A 190 8.87 -2.99 -1.25
CA ALA A 190 7.46 -3.36 -1.37
C ALA A 190 7.26 -4.70 -2.11
N GLN A 191 8.05 -4.98 -3.15
CA GLN A 191 7.99 -6.26 -3.88
C GLN A 191 8.49 -7.42 -3.02
N PHE A 192 9.60 -7.24 -2.30
CA PHE A 192 10.12 -8.26 -1.40
C PHE A 192 9.24 -8.48 -0.16
N GLU A 193 8.61 -7.44 0.37
CA GLU A 193 7.64 -7.55 1.47
C GLU A 193 6.37 -8.29 1.05
N LEU A 194 5.88 -8.03 -0.18
CA LEU A 194 4.79 -8.79 -0.76
C LEU A 194 5.15 -10.27 -0.89
N LEU A 195 6.29 -10.56 -1.53
CA LEU A 195 6.78 -11.92 -1.72
C LEU A 195 6.88 -12.64 -0.37
N TYR A 196 7.52 -12.01 0.61
CA TYR A 196 7.70 -12.56 1.96
C TYR A 196 6.38 -12.99 2.61
N ARG A 197 5.31 -12.18 2.46
CA ARG A 197 4.01 -12.50 3.05
C ARG A 197 3.20 -13.54 2.29
N THR A 198 3.42 -13.70 0.98
CA THR A 198 2.52 -14.47 0.11
C THR A 198 3.15 -15.73 -0.47
N VAL A 199 4.46 -15.85 -0.44
CA VAL A 199 5.22 -16.94 -1.04
C VAL A 199 5.92 -17.74 0.05
N ASP A 200 5.85 -19.07 -0.05
CA ASP A 200 6.49 -19.97 0.89
C ASP A 200 8.02 -19.82 0.83
N GLU A 201 8.69 -20.00 1.97
CA GLU A 201 10.15 -19.79 2.13
C GLU A 201 11.00 -20.55 1.11
N PHE A 202 10.62 -21.79 0.77
CA PHE A 202 11.38 -22.60 -0.19
C PHE A 202 11.32 -22.06 -1.62
N GLU A 203 10.37 -21.18 -1.93
CA GLU A 203 10.22 -20.53 -3.25
C GLU A 203 10.90 -19.16 -3.31
N TRP A 204 11.35 -18.60 -2.18
CA TRP A 204 11.98 -17.28 -2.09
C TRP A 204 13.15 -17.09 -3.06
N ARG A 205 14.00 -18.11 -3.16
CA ARG A 205 15.16 -18.13 -4.06
C ARG A 205 14.72 -17.88 -5.52
N TYR A 206 13.70 -18.60 -5.98
CA TYR A 206 13.22 -18.48 -7.36
C TYR A 206 12.42 -17.20 -7.57
N ALA A 207 11.37 -16.98 -6.77
CA ALA A 207 10.46 -15.85 -6.93
C ALA A 207 11.17 -14.51 -6.76
N GLY A 208 12.12 -14.41 -5.81
CA GLY A 208 12.90 -13.20 -5.60
C GLY A 208 13.96 -12.98 -6.68
N GLY A 209 14.50 -14.06 -7.25
CA GLY A 209 15.40 -13.99 -8.40
C GLY A 209 14.74 -13.32 -9.61
N GLU A 210 13.47 -13.64 -9.88
CA GLU A 210 12.69 -13.00 -10.96
C GLU A 210 12.50 -11.49 -10.71
N ILE A 211 12.26 -11.09 -9.46
CA ILE A 211 12.19 -9.67 -9.06
C ILE A 211 13.50 -8.95 -9.38
N LEU A 212 14.65 -9.56 -9.01
CA LEU A 212 15.96 -8.98 -9.26
C LEU A 212 16.33 -8.94 -10.75
N ALA A 213 15.84 -9.89 -11.55
CA ALA A 213 16.02 -9.89 -13.00
C ALA A 213 15.24 -8.77 -13.71
N GLY A 214 14.39 -8.04 -12.99
CA GLY A 214 13.57 -6.95 -13.52
C GLY A 214 12.30 -7.41 -14.24
N ASP A 215 12.01 -8.71 -14.24
CA ASP A 215 10.72 -9.24 -14.65
C ASP A 215 9.75 -8.95 -13.50
N THR A 216 8.97 -7.86 -13.65
CA THR A 216 7.90 -7.52 -12.71
C THR A 216 6.89 -8.68 -12.65
N LEU A 217 7.04 -9.48 -11.60
CA LEU A 217 6.12 -10.49 -11.07
C LEU A 217 5.52 -11.43 -12.12
N ALA A 218 6.34 -12.39 -12.57
CA ALA A 218 5.87 -13.66 -13.07
C ALA A 218 6.05 -14.75 -12.00
N VAL A 219 5.31 -14.66 -10.89
CA VAL A 219 5.17 -15.82 -9.99
C VAL A 219 4.35 -16.87 -10.74
N GLY A 220 5.03 -17.79 -11.43
CA GLY A 220 4.42 -18.89 -12.16
C GLY A 220 4.83 -19.07 -13.63
N ALA A 221 5.77 -18.29 -14.16
CA ALA A 221 6.32 -18.57 -15.49
C ALA A 221 7.45 -19.61 -15.38
N THR A 222 7.21 -20.82 -15.89
CA THR A 222 8.23 -21.85 -16.08
C THR A 222 9.23 -21.41 -17.16
N ARG A 223 10.39 -20.88 -16.76
CA ARG A 223 11.54 -20.74 -17.65
C ARG A 223 12.31 -22.06 -17.70
N GLU A 224 12.23 -22.79 -18.81
CA GLU A 224 12.87 -24.11 -19.00
C GLU A 224 14.41 -24.05 -19.22
N THR A 225 15.09 -22.94 -18.93
CA THR A 225 16.57 -22.89 -18.99
C THR A 225 17.12 -21.79 -18.10
N ILE A 226 17.71 -22.16 -16.96
CA ILE A 226 18.36 -21.24 -16.01
C ILE A 226 19.70 -20.82 -16.61
N GLN A 227 19.89 -19.52 -16.88
CA GLN A 227 21.20 -18.97 -17.27
C GLN A 227 22.07 -18.79 -16.02
N GLN A 228 23.39 -18.71 -16.18
CA GLN A 228 24.30 -18.58 -15.04
C GLN A 228 24.05 -17.30 -14.23
N ASP A 229 23.71 -16.20 -14.92
CA ASP A 229 23.34 -14.93 -14.29
C ASP A 229 22.02 -15.05 -13.48
N ASP A 230 21.07 -15.88 -13.93
CA ASP A 230 19.82 -16.15 -13.19
C ASP A 230 20.10 -16.84 -11.85
N SER A 231 21.11 -17.72 -11.79
CA SER A 231 21.47 -18.41 -10.54
C SER A 231 22.08 -17.47 -9.50
N GLU A 232 22.89 -16.49 -9.92
CA GLU A 232 23.48 -15.50 -9.00
C GLU A 232 22.41 -14.57 -8.42
N LEU A 233 21.44 -14.15 -9.25
CA LEU A 233 20.30 -13.36 -8.79
C LEU A 233 19.40 -14.14 -7.83
N GLN A 234 19.15 -15.42 -8.11
CA GLN A 234 18.39 -16.29 -7.21
C GLN A 234 19.06 -16.43 -5.84
N ASP A 235 20.38 -16.66 -5.81
CA ASP A 235 21.14 -16.75 -4.56
C ASP A 235 21.13 -15.43 -3.79
N LEU A 236 21.27 -14.30 -4.50
CA LEU A 236 21.16 -12.96 -3.90
C LEU A 236 19.78 -12.70 -3.31
N ALA A 237 18.73 -13.10 -4.00
CA ALA A 237 17.36 -12.97 -3.52
C ALA A 237 17.08 -13.78 -2.26
N GLN A 238 17.58 -15.03 -2.21
CA GLN A 238 17.49 -15.85 -1.01
C GLN A 238 18.18 -15.17 0.17
N MET A 239 19.44 -14.74 0.00
CA MET A 239 20.18 -14.06 1.07
C MET A 239 19.50 -12.76 1.53
N LEU A 240 18.88 -12.02 0.62
CA LEU A 240 18.11 -10.83 0.97
C LEU A 240 16.89 -11.19 1.82
N LEU A 241 16.08 -12.16 1.40
CA LEU A 241 14.87 -12.54 2.11
C LEU A 241 15.16 -13.14 3.49
N GLU A 242 16.23 -13.93 3.64
CA GLU A 242 16.69 -14.43 4.93
C GLU A 242 17.02 -13.26 5.89
N LYS A 243 17.78 -12.26 5.42
CA LYS A 243 18.09 -11.05 6.22
C LYS A 243 16.86 -10.23 6.55
N LEU A 244 15.92 -10.08 5.61
CA LEU A 244 14.68 -9.35 5.85
C LEU A 244 13.78 -10.08 6.85
N ALA A 245 13.70 -11.41 6.80
CA ALA A 245 12.98 -12.22 7.79
C ALA A 245 13.58 -12.08 9.20
N GLU A 246 14.91 -12.02 9.31
CA GLU A 246 15.60 -11.72 10.58
C GLU A 246 15.22 -10.33 11.12
N ILE A 247 15.15 -9.33 10.25
CA ILE A 247 14.78 -7.95 10.62
C ILE A 247 13.31 -7.88 11.08
N TRP A 248 12.40 -8.52 10.34
CA TRP A 248 10.97 -8.49 10.63
C TRP A 248 10.56 -9.37 11.83
N GLY A 249 11.50 -10.15 12.37
CA GLY A 249 11.35 -10.85 13.66
C GLY A 249 10.63 -12.19 13.58
N ASP A 250 10.56 -12.80 12.41
CA ASP A 250 9.78 -14.02 12.14
C ASP A 250 10.64 -15.30 12.05
N VAL A 251 11.87 -15.27 12.58
CA VAL A 251 12.75 -16.46 12.56
C VAL A 251 12.23 -17.53 13.52
N ALA A 252 11.73 -18.64 12.96
CA ALA A 252 11.74 -19.96 13.58
C ALA A 252 12.08 -21.05 12.55
#